data_AF-Q0RDV3-F1
#
_entry.id   AF-Q0RDV3-F1
#
_cell.length_a   1.000
_cell.length_b   1.000
_cell.length_c   1.000
_cell.angle_alpha   90.00
_cell.angle_beta   90.00
_cell.angle_gamma   90.00
#
_symmetry.space_group_name_H-M   'P 1'
#
loop_
_entity.id
_entity.type
_entity.pdbx_description
1 polymer ?
#
loop_
_entity_poly.entity_id
_entity_poly.type
_entity_poly.pdbx_seq_one_letter_code
_entity_poly.pdbx_strand_id
1 'polypeptide(L)' 'MSLGYLSEVERGQKEASSELLAAICEALGVRLADLLREVSEDLELAELAVGAGVGGATVVVPARPTVVDRAA' A
#
# COMPACT_ATOMS: atom_id res chain seq x y z
N MET A 1 4.42 5.45 -18.86
CA MET A 1 3.62 4.41 -18.18
C MET A 1 2.20 4.45 -18.74
N SER A 2 1.57 3.32 -19.10
CA SER A 2 0.16 3.32 -19.53
C SER A 2 -0.78 3.18 -18.32
N LEU A 3 -1.97 3.77 -18.40
CA LEU A 3 -3.03 3.62 -17.40
C LEU A 3 -3.48 2.14 -17.26
N GLY A 4 -3.37 1.36 -18.33
CA GLY A 4 -3.72 -0.06 -18.32
C GLY A 4 -2.84 -0.89 -17.40
N TYR A 5 -1.52 -0.68 -17.41
CA TYR A 5 -0.60 -1.41 -16.53
C TYR A 5 -0.86 -1.06 -15.05
N LEU A 6 -1.12 0.22 -14.74
CA LEU A 6 -1.45 0.64 -13.38
C LEU A 6 -2.76 0.01 -12.90
N SER A 7 -3.78 -0.05 -13.77
CA SER A 7 -5.07 -0.66 -13.45
C SER A 7 -5.00 -2.18 -13.24
N GLU A 8 -4.02 -2.85 -13.82
CA GLU A 8 -3.73 -4.28 -13.56
C GLU A 8 -3.01 -4.48 -12.21
N VAL A 9 -2.10 -3.56 -11.87
CA VAL A 9 -1.39 -3.56 -10.57
C VAL A 9 -2.37 -3.28 -9.41
N GLU A 10 -3.26 -2.29 -9.54
CA GLU A 10 -4.27 -1.98 -8.52
C GLU A 10 -5.24 -3.14 -8.24
N ARG A 11 -5.44 -4.02 -9.22
CA ARG A 11 -6.25 -5.25 -9.10
C ARG A 11 -5.46 -6.47 -8.62
N GLY A 12 -4.17 -6.31 -8.30
CA GLY A 12 -3.28 -7.41 -7.87
C GLY A 12 -2.95 -8.41 -8.96
N GLN A 13 -3.17 -8.09 -10.24
CA GLN A 13 -2.88 -9.01 -11.36
C GLN A 13 -1.44 -8.92 -11.85
N LYS A 14 -0.74 -7.83 -11.52
CA LYS A 14 0.67 -7.63 -11.84
C LYS A 14 1.42 -7.10 -10.63
N GLU A 15 2.66 -7.55 -10.48
CA GLU A 15 3.59 -7.03 -9.49
C GLU A 15 4.22 -5.75 -10.02
N ALA A 16 4.22 -4.70 -9.19
CA ALA A 16 5.00 -3.51 -9.50
C ALA A 16 6.49 -3.85 -9.40
N SER A 17 7.26 -3.58 -10.45
CA SER A 17 8.73 -3.62 -10.35
C SER A 17 9.18 -2.67 -9.23
N SER A 18 10.20 -3.06 -8.47
CA SER A 18 10.81 -2.17 -7.46
C SER A 18 11.29 -0.84 -8.05
N GLU A 19 11.69 -0.84 -9.33
CA GLU A 19 12.05 0.37 -10.09
C GLU A 19 10.84 1.28 -10.34
N LEU A 20 9.67 0.69 -10.60
CA LEU A 20 8.43 1.44 -10.80
C LEU A 20 7.96 2.10 -9.49
N LEU A 21 8.04 1.36 -8.38
CA LEU A 21 7.66 1.87 -7.07
C LEU A 21 8.53 3.07 -6.67
N ALA A 22 9.84 2.98 -6.94
CA ALA A 22 10.79 4.07 -6.71
C ALA A 22 10.46 5.30 -7.59
N ALA A 23 10.17 5.12 -8.87
CA ALA A 23 9.82 6.21 -9.78
C ALA A 23 8.51 6.93 -9.37
N ILE A 24 7.52 6.18 -8.86
CA ILE A 24 6.28 6.76 -8.33
C ILE A 24 6.56 7.55 -7.05
N CYS A 25 7.36 7.01 -6.13
CA CYS A 25 7.75 7.71 -4.90
C CYS A 25 8.48 9.03 -5.21
N GLU A 26 9.40 9.00 -6.18
CA GLU A 26 10.10 10.19 -6.67
C GLU A 26 9.13 11.25 -7.23
N ALA A 27 8.21 10.84 -8.10
CA ALA A 27 7.23 11.74 -8.69
C ALA A 27 6.26 12.37 -7.67
N LEU A 28 5.96 11.64 -6.59
CA LEU A 28 5.09 12.11 -5.49
C LEU A 28 5.84 12.83 -4.38
N GLY A 29 7.18 12.91 -4.43
CA GLY A 29 8.01 13.52 -3.39
C GLY A 29 8.01 12.73 -2.07
N VAL A 30 7.75 11.42 -2.11
CA VAL A 30 7.70 10.53 -0.95
C VAL A 30 8.99 9.72 -0.88
N ARG A 31 9.54 9.52 0.33
CA ARG A 31 10.70 8.63 0.50
C ARG A 31 10.25 7.18 0.53
N LEU A 32 10.84 6.35 -0.33
CA LEU A 32 10.54 4.91 -0.41
C LEU A 32 10.66 4.20 0.94
N ALA A 33 11.66 4.56 1.76
CA ALA A 33 11.87 3.98 3.08
C ALA A 33 10.71 4.26 4.06
N ASP A 34 10.06 5.44 3.97
CA ASP A 34 8.91 5.75 4.82
C ASP A 34 7.68 4.95 4.40
N LEU A 35 7.45 4.85 3.08
CA LEU A 35 6.35 4.06 2.52
C LEU A 35 6.47 2.57 2.89
N LEU A 36 7.67 1.98 2.76
CA LEU A 36 7.88 0.58 3.12
C LEU A 36 7.74 0.34 4.62
N ARG A 37 8.15 1.30 5.47
CA ARG A 37 7.94 1.22 6.91
C ARG A 37 6.45 1.21 7.26
N GLU A 38 5.67 2.11 6.68
CA GLU A 38 4.21 2.18 6.85
C GLU A 38 3.51 0.88 6.40
N VAL A 39 3.88 0.36 5.23
CA VAL A 39 3.36 -0.94 4.75
C VAL A 39 3.74 -2.09 5.69
N SER A 40 4.94 -2.07 6.27
CA SER A 40 5.38 -3.10 7.22
C SER A 40 4.59 -3.04 8.52
N GLU A 41 4.32 -1.84 9.05
CA GLU A 41 3.48 -1.62 10.23
C GLU A 41 2.04 -2.14 9.98
N ASP A 42 1.46 -1.82 8.83
CA ASP A 42 0.11 -2.27 8.46
C ASP A 42 0.06 -3.80 8.27
N LEU A 43 1.10 -4.40 7.71
CA LEU A 43 1.21 -5.86 7.55
C LEU A 43 1.31 -6.57 8.90
N GLU A 44 2.12 -6.06 9.83
CA GLU A 44 2.24 -6.61 11.19
C GLU A 44 0.86 -6.60 11.90
N LEU A 45 0.11 -5.50 11.79
CA LEU A 45 -1.25 -5.42 12.34
C LEU A 45 -2.20 -6.43 11.68
N ALA A 46 -2.11 -6.61 10.36
CA ALA A 46 -2.91 -7.60 9.64
C ALA A 46 -2.56 -9.03 10.07
N GLU A 47 -1.28 -9.36 10.23
CA GLU A 47 -0.82 -10.69 10.70
C GLU A 47 -1.30 -10.99 12.11
N LEU A 48 -1.24 -10.01 13.02
CA LEU A 48 -1.78 -10.13 14.38
C LEU A 48 -3.29 -10.37 14.37
N ALA A 49 -4.03 -9.69 13.49
CA ALA A 49 -5.47 -9.89 13.33
C ALA A 49 -5.80 -11.28 12.77
N VAL A 50 -5.02 -11.79 11.80
CA VAL A 50 -5.16 -13.15 11.26
C VAL A 50 -4.86 -14.21 12.31
N GLY A 51 -3.86 -13.99 13.16
CA GLY A 51 -3.54 -14.87 14.29
C GLY A 51 -4.63 -14.91 15.38
N ALA A 52 -5.46 -13.88 15.48
CA ALA A 52 -6.51 -13.75 16.49
C ALA A 52 -7.86 -14.38 16.08
N GLY A 53 -8.10 -14.69 14.80
CA GLY A 53 -9.31 -15.42 14.41
C GLY A 53 -9.67 -15.43 12.93
N VAL A 54 -9.91 -16.65 12.43
CA VAL A 54 -10.55 -17.06 11.17
C VAL A 54 -9.68 -16.99 9.91
N GLY A 55 -9.29 -18.17 9.44
CA GLY A 55 -8.58 -18.38 8.19
C GLY A 55 -9.37 -17.89 6.98
N GLY A 56 -8.70 -17.07 6.18
CA GLY A 56 -9.19 -16.55 4.92
C GLY A 56 -8.28 -15.42 4.48
N ALA A 57 -7.17 -15.76 3.82
CA ALA A 57 -6.16 -14.84 3.31
C ALA A 57 -6.77 -13.85 2.31
N THR A 58 -7.34 -12.78 2.84
CA THR A 58 -7.73 -11.61 2.07
C THR A 58 -6.75 -10.54 2.51
N VAL A 59 -5.83 -10.13 1.62
CA VAL A 59 -5.02 -8.94 1.83
C VAL A 59 -5.98 -7.76 1.80
N VAL A 60 -6.50 -7.40 2.97
CA VAL A 60 -7.23 -6.15 3.14
C VAL A 60 -6.16 -5.08 3.20
N VAL A 61 -6.00 -4.30 2.13
CA VAL A 61 -5.22 -3.05 2.20
C VAL A 61 -6.04 -2.12 3.09
N PRO A 62 -5.59 -1.79 4.32
CA PRO A 62 -6.31 -0.84 5.13
C PRO A 62 -6.19 0.53 4.44
N ALA A 63 -7.29 1.00 3.86
CA ALA A 63 -7.36 2.39 3.43
C ALA A 63 -7.29 3.26 4.68
N ARG A 64 -6.15 3.94 4.91
CA ARG A 64 -6.04 4.90 6.01
C ARG A 64 -7.13 5.97 5.86
N PRO A 65 -7.83 6.36 6.94
CA PRO A 65 -8.68 7.53 6.91
C PRO A 65 -7.79 8.74 6.62
N THR A 66 -8.08 9.45 5.54
CA THR A 66 -7.40 10.72 5.24
C THR A 66 -7.63 11.67 6.41
N VAL A 67 -6.56 12.09 7.08
CA VAL A 67 -6.62 13.21 8.02
C VAL A 67 -6.92 14.44 7.18
N VAL A 68 -8.20 14.80 7.08
CA VAL A 68 -8.61 16.12 6.60
C VAL A 68 -8.11 17.11 7.65
N ASP A 69 -7.07 17.86 7.28
CA ASP A 69 -6.59 18.99 8.05
C ASP A 69 -7.75 19.98 8.24
N ARG A 70 -8.22 20.15 9.48
CA ARG A 70 -9.23 21.15 9.82
C ARG A 70 -8.53 22.51 9.87
N ALA A 71 -8.46 23.16 8.71
CA ALA A 71 -8.30 24.60 8.66
C ALA A 71 -9.60 25.27 9.15
N ALA A 72 -9.63 25.69 10.41
CA ALA A 72 -10.36 26.85 10.94
C ALA A 72 -9.98 27.11 12.41
#